data_AF-A0AAJ5X910-F1
#
_entry.id   AF-A0AAJ5X910-F1
#
_cell.length_a   1.000
_cell.length_b   1.000
_cell.length_c   1.000
_cell.angle_alpha   90.00
_cell.angle_beta   90.00
_cell.angle_gamma   90.00
#
_symmetry.space_group_name_H-M   'P 1'
#
loop_
_entity.id
_entity.type
_entity.pdbx_description
1 polymer ?
#
loop_
_entity_poly.entity_id
_entity_poly.type
_entity_poly.pdbx_seq_one_letter_code
_entity_poly.pdbx_strand_id
1 'polypeptide(L)'
;MKLRFLAATLALGSAAIAFTIHAQKGPSSGPIARYDMRAGTQSGFGGMGGKGGMMSMMMGGGGNQVQHELLLRLGSSSAATGAPKADHFMPAGARLGKSVALTTPKMEPAYEEWKGEKPKGRLLLYWGCGEHAPKGQPVVLDFAKMAAGQFPPGLWTTSIPVDFGPSSTNSKTFGHWPSDDGKSAKPDSSLVGAHRIAGNYSPEINFTLTRDFMHPLSISTAAQQSGASLLTWRTIPDVTGFIATLIGGKQAGGGMGDMVMWTSSANRQFGGGLTDWLSPGQVAPLVRDGTLMGPQVTRCIVPAEVTRDTPDYRVGTLAAFGPEEDFSYPARPADPKARWDLQWTARVRHRSTTNWMEAQGMSMGTANSSMGQQGQSGQPGQPPKKECKKKGGMFGGLAGAVLGGGSGGC
;
A
#
# COMPACT_ATOMS: atom_id res chain seq x y z
N MET A 1 -17.83 37.15 72.66
CA MET A 1 -19.08 37.89 72.43
C MET A 1 -19.29 38.01 70.92
N LYS A 2 -20.51 37.66 70.49
CA LYS A 2 -21.09 37.50 69.15
C LYS A 2 -20.60 38.45 68.02
N LEU A 3 -20.39 37.83 66.85
CA LEU A 3 -20.77 38.19 65.46
C LEU A 3 -20.59 39.64 64.94
N ARG A 4 -20.03 39.74 63.71
CA ARG A 4 -20.81 40.09 62.50
C ARG A 4 -20.03 39.86 61.20
N PHE A 5 -20.66 39.11 60.30
CA PHE A 5 -20.28 38.87 58.91
C PHE A 5 -20.49 40.13 58.06
N LEU A 6 -19.57 40.39 57.14
CA LEU A 6 -19.79 41.22 55.95
C LEU A 6 -19.19 40.47 54.76
N ALA A 7 -20.07 39.86 53.96
CA ALA A 7 -19.72 39.25 52.69
C ALA A 7 -19.60 40.35 51.62
N ALA A 8 -18.40 40.55 51.08
CA ALA A 8 -18.16 41.35 49.89
C ALA A 8 -17.99 40.41 48.70
N THR A 9 -19.02 40.27 47.88
CA THR A 9 -18.97 39.58 46.60
C THR A 9 -18.27 40.47 45.57
N LEU A 10 -16.98 40.23 45.33
CA LEU A 10 -16.27 40.72 44.15
C LEU A 10 -16.69 39.89 42.94
N ALA A 11 -17.53 40.47 42.08
CA ALA A 11 -17.79 39.96 40.75
C ALA A 11 -16.58 40.25 39.85
N LEU A 12 -15.67 39.29 39.73
CA LEU A 12 -14.63 39.28 38.69
C LEU A 12 -15.30 38.96 37.35
N GLY A 13 -15.48 39.98 36.51
CA GLY A 13 -15.98 39.83 35.15
C GLY A 13 -14.98 39.07 34.28
N SER A 14 -15.28 37.81 34.01
CA SER A 14 -14.59 37.01 33.00
C SER A 14 -14.89 37.58 31.60
N ALA A 15 -13.93 38.31 31.03
CA ALA A 15 -13.97 38.69 29.61
C ALA A 15 -13.81 37.42 28.76
N ALA A 16 -14.93 36.85 28.32
CA ALA A 16 -14.94 35.79 27.32
C ALA A 16 -14.46 36.36 25.99
N ILE A 17 -13.22 36.07 25.61
CA ILE A 17 -12.71 36.30 24.25
C ILE A 17 -13.44 35.31 23.35
N ALA A 18 -14.53 35.76 22.73
CA ALA A 18 -15.22 35.01 21.69
C ALA A 18 -14.33 34.97 20.44
N PHE A 19 -13.61 33.86 20.26
CA PHE A 19 -12.99 33.54 18.97
C PHE A 19 -14.12 33.29 17.96
N THR A 20 -14.44 34.29 17.15
CA THR A 20 -15.30 34.11 15.98
C THR A 20 -14.54 33.26 14.96
N ILE A 21 -14.82 31.95 14.97
CA ILE A 21 -14.44 31.06 13.87
C ILE A 21 -15.23 31.53 12.65
N HIS A 22 -14.62 32.40 11.84
CA HIS A 22 -15.18 32.77 10.56
C HIS A 22 -15.08 31.55 9.65
N ALA A 23 -16.19 30.81 9.54
CA ALA A 23 -16.35 29.78 8.52
C ALA A 23 -16.13 30.44 7.14
N GLN A 24 -14.96 30.20 6.55
CA GLN A 24 -14.59 30.78 5.26
C GLN A 24 -15.49 30.19 4.17
N LYS A 25 -16.01 31.05 3.28
CA LYS A 25 -16.87 30.62 2.17
C LYS A 25 -16.09 29.71 1.23
N GLY A 26 -16.78 28.66 0.75
CA GLY A 26 -16.28 27.81 -0.34
C GLY A 26 -16.18 28.57 -1.67
N PRO A 27 -15.53 27.97 -2.69
CA PRO A 27 -15.41 28.59 -4.01
C PRO A 27 -16.78 28.94 -4.60
N SER A 28 -16.84 30.02 -5.38
CA SER A 28 -18.08 30.54 -5.98
C SER A 28 -18.62 29.64 -7.11
N SER A 29 -17.76 28.78 -7.65
CA SER A 29 -18.10 27.72 -8.60
C SER A 29 -17.25 26.47 -8.35
N GLY A 30 -17.72 25.30 -8.78
CA GLY A 30 -16.84 24.14 -8.92
C GLY A 30 -15.77 24.37 -9.99
N PRO A 31 -14.58 23.76 -9.88
CA PRO A 31 -13.54 23.87 -10.91
C PRO A 31 -14.01 23.28 -12.24
N ILE A 32 -13.56 23.86 -13.35
CA ILE A 32 -13.75 23.28 -14.70
C ILE A 32 -13.03 21.94 -14.78
N ALA A 33 -11.78 21.87 -14.30
CA ALA A 33 -10.98 20.64 -14.28
C ALA A 33 -10.46 20.27 -12.89
N ARG A 34 -10.52 18.98 -12.58
CA ARG A 34 -9.97 18.39 -11.36
C ARG A 34 -8.92 17.38 -11.75
N TYR A 35 -7.72 17.54 -11.22
CA TYR A 35 -6.60 16.64 -11.44
C TYR A 35 -6.19 15.98 -10.12
N ASP A 36 -6.08 14.66 -10.11
CA ASP A 36 -5.69 13.86 -8.94
C ASP A 36 -4.49 13.00 -9.35
N MET A 37 -3.39 13.18 -8.64
CA MET A 37 -2.14 12.44 -8.81
C MET A 37 -1.84 11.70 -7.52
N ARG A 38 -1.56 10.40 -7.63
CA ARG A 38 -1.28 9.53 -6.49
C ARG A 38 0.08 8.90 -6.66
N ALA A 39 1.02 9.29 -5.82
CA ALA A 39 2.43 8.91 -5.88
C ALA A 39 2.75 7.88 -4.78
N GLY A 40 3.02 6.64 -5.19
CA GLY A 40 3.12 5.49 -4.30
C GLY A 40 4.49 4.86 -4.34
N THR A 41 4.95 4.38 -3.18
CA THR A 41 6.16 3.55 -3.08
C THR A 41 5.77 2.18 -2.56
N GLN A 42 5.91 1.16 -3.40
CA GLN A 42 5.63 -0.23 -3.05
C GLN A 42 6.94 -0.97 -2.77
N SER A 43 6.98 -1.75 -1.70
CA SER A 43 8.12 -2.58 -1.34
C SER A 43 7.72 -3.99 -0.88
N GLY A 44 8.72 -4.84 -0.63
CA GLY A 44 8.50 -6.25 -0.32
C GLY A 44 7.95 -7.02 -1.53
N PHE A 45 7.00 -7.93 -1.32
CA PHE A 45 6.36 -8.65 -2.42
C PHE A 45 5.52 -7.73 -3.33
N GLY A 46 4.99 -6.62 -2.83
CA GLY A 46 4.27 -5.63 -3.64
C GLY A 46 5.19 -4.94 -4.67
N GLY A 47 6.45 -4.71 -4.31
CA GLY A 47 7.49 -4.22 -5.24
C GLY A 47 7.92 -5.24 -6.31
N MET A 48 7.40 -6.46 -6.27
CA MET A 48 7.59 -7.45 -7.35
C MET A 48 6.48 -7.38 -8.42
N GLY A 49 5.50 -6.47 -8.27
CA GLY A 49 4.44 -6.24 -9.25
C GLY A 49 4.97 -5.74 -10.58
N GLY A 50 5.00 -6.62 -11.58
CA GLY A 50 5.43 -6.31 -12.96
C GLY A 50 6.31 -7.42 -13.56
N LYS A 51 6.50 -7.41 -14.88
CA LYS A 51 7.35 -8.40 -15.58
C LYS A 51 8.76 -8.49 -14.99
N GLY A 52 9.29 -7.39 -14.43
CA GLY A 52 10.61 -7.34 -13.80
C GLY A 52 10.70 -8.07 -12.45
N GLY A 53 9.65 -8.02 -11.62
CA GLY A 53 9.67 -8.67 -10.30
C GLY A 53 9.55 -10.19 -10.38
N MET A 54 8.79 -10.71 -11.34
CA MET A 54 8.73 -12.16 -11.62
C MET A 54 10.06 -12.71 -12.15
N MET A 55 10.76 -11.94 -13.00
CA MET A 55 12.10 -12.31 -13.50
C MET A 55 13.16 -12.27 -12.39
N SER A 56 13.09 -11.31 -11.47
CA SER A 56 14.01 -11.21 -10.32
C SER A 56 13.84 -12.39 -9.34
N MET A 57 12.60 -12.81 -9.09
CA MET A 57 12.32 -14.01 -8.29
C MET A 57 12.87 -15.28 -8.95
N MET A 58 12.76 -15.41 -10.27
CA MET A 58 13.29 -16.57 -11.01
C MET A 58 14.83 -16.64 -11.02
N MET A 59 15.50 -15.48 -10.87
CA MET A 59 16.96 -15.37 -10.78
C MET A 59 17.49 -15.38 -9.33
N GLY A 60 16.66 -15.74 -8.34
CA GLY A 60 17.07 -15.81 -6.93
C GLY A 60 17.25 -14.44 -6.25
N GLY A 61 16.88 -13.34 -6.92
CA GLY A 61 16.89 -11.98 -6.40
C GLY A 61 15.64 -11.69 -5.57
N GLY A 62 15.50 -12.38 -4.44
CA GLY A 62 14.40 -12.21 -3.49
C GLY A 62 14.81 -11.35 -2.30
N GLY A 63 14.83 -10.02 -2.48
CA GLY A 63 15.14 -9.09 -1.39
C GLY A 63 14.66 -7.67 -1.69
N ASN A 64 13.88 -7.10 -0.77
CA ASN A 64 13.47 -5.69 -0.63
C ASN A 64 13.36 -4.88 -1.94
N GLN A 65 12.62 -5.40 -2.92
CA GLN A 65 12.40 -4.71 -4.19
C GLN A 65 11.50 -3.50 -3.95
N VAL A 66 11.91 -2.35 -4.46
CA VAL A 66 11.13 -1.11 -4.44
C VAL A 66 10.57 -0.89 -5.82
N GLN A 67 9.33 -0.42 -5.92
CA GLN A 67 8.71 0.08 -7.14
C GLN A 67 7.93 1.34 -6.83
N HIS A 68 7.89 2.26 -7.80
CA HIS A 68 7.03 3.41 -7.73
C HIS A 68 5.73 3.13 -8.49
N GLU A 69 4.63 3.56 -7.91
CA GLU A 69 3.30 3.53 -8.51
C GLU A 69 2.86 4.98 -8.73
N LEU A 70 2.30 5.25 -9.89
CA LEU A 70 1.75 6.56 -10.17
C LEU A 70 0.38 6.41 -10.83
N LEU A 71 -0.64 6.95 -10.19
CA LEU A 71 -2.02 6.94 -10.71
C LEU A 71 -2.44 8.38 -10.99
N LEU A 72 -2.87 8.65 -12.21
CA LEU A 72 -3.25 9.97 -12.68
C LEU A 72 -4.70 9.96 -13.11
N ARG A 73 -5.46 10.98 -12.72
CA ARG A 73 -6.86 11.14 -13.08
C ARG A 73 -7.15 12.60 -13.40
N LEU A 74 -7.72 12.85 -14.58
CA LEU A 74 -8.23 14.15 -14.99
C LEU A 74 -9.72 14.03 -15.25
N GLY A 75 -10.52 14.84 -14.56
CA GLY A 75 -11.93 14.99 -14.85
C GLY A 75 -12.29 16.43 -15.13
N SER A 76 -13.19 16.63 -16.09
CA SER A 76 -13.67 17.95 -16.48
C SER A 76 -15.19 18.03 -16.49
N SER A 77 -15.73 19.21 -16.21
CA SER A 77 -17.13 19.55 -16.44
C SER A 77 -17.42 19.91 -17.91
N SER A 78 -16.38 20.16 -18.71
CA SER A 78 -16.48 20.39 -20.15
C SER A 78 -16.49 19.08 -20.93
N ALA A 79 -17.19 19.07 -22.07
CA ALA A 79 -17.09 17.99 -23.06
C ALA A 79 -15.86 18.21 -23.93
N ALA A 80 -15.22 17.13 -24.38
CA ALA A 80 -14.16 17.22 -25.38
C ALA A 80 -14.66 17.75 -26.72
N THR A 81 -13.84 18.56 -27.39
CA THR A 81 -14.03 18.86 -28.82
C THR A 81 -13.43 17.72 -29.64
N GLY A 82 -14.30 16.80 -30.10
CA GLY A 82 -13.89 15.58 -30.79
C GLY A 82 -13.51 14.45 -29.84
N ALA A 83 -12.61 13.55 -30.27
CA ALA A 83 -12.12 12.47 -29.42
C ALA A 83 -11.37 13.03 -28.20
N PRO A 84 -11.69 12.61 -26.96
CA PRO A 84 -10.99 13.08 -25.77
C PRO A 84 -9.49 12.80 -25.83
N LYS A 85 -8.68 13.84 -25.60
CA LYS A 85 -7.22 13.76 -25.56
C LYS A 85 -6.68 14.69 -24.50
N ALA A 86 -5.84 14.15 -23.62
CA ALA A 86 -5.04 14.93 -22.69
C ALA A 86 -3.70 14.23 -22.42
N ASP A 87 -2.68 15.02 -22.17
CA ASP A 87 -1.32 14.57 -21.88
C ASP A 87 -0.84 15.20 -20.58
N HIS A 88 -0.09 14.44 -19.79
CA HIS A 88 0.68 14.95 -18.67
C HIS A 88 2.17 14.98 -19.03
N PHE A 89 2.72 16.19 -19.02
CA PHE A 89 4.13 16.50 -19.19
C PHE A 89 4.75 16.61 -17.79
N MET A 90 5.61 15.66 -17.44
CA MET A 90 6.29 15.60 -16.15
C MET A 90 7.75 16.08 -16.27
N PRO A 91 8.42 16.39 -15.15
CA PRO A 91 9.85 16.66 -15.13
C PRO A 91 10.66 15.52 -15.75
N ALA A 92 11.83 15.85 -16.31
CA ALA A 92 12.73 14.84 -16.90
C ALA A 92 13.11 13.72 -15.91
N GLY A 93 13.20 14.06 -14.61
CA GLY A 93 13.44 13.11 -13.52
C GLY A 93 12.40 12.00 -13.41
N ALA A 94 11.18 12.19 -13.93
CA ALA A 94 10.13 11.16 -13.89
C ALA A 94 10.44 9.96 -14.80
N ARG A 95 11.29 10.16 -15.82
CA ARG A 95 11.73 9.11 -16.77
C ARG A 95 10.58 8.43 -17.55
N LEU A 96 9.48 9.15 -17.78
CA LEU A 96 8.30 8.67 -18.53
C LEU A 96 8.27 9.12 -20.00
N GLY A 97 9.37 9.67 -20.50
CA GLY A 97 9.47 10.27 -21.83
C GLY A 97 8.90 11.69 -21.87
N LYS A 98 8.46 12.14 -23.06
CA LYS A 98 7.97 13.52 -23.26
C LYS A 98 6.66 13.81 -22.51
N SER A 99 5.75 12.85 -22.51
CA SER A 99 4.46 12.89 -21.81
C SER A 99 3.91 11.49 -21.61
N VAL A 100 2.90 11.37 -20.76
CA VAL A 100 1.99 10.21 -20.70
C VAL A 100 0.59 10.63 -21.14
N ALA A 101 -0.07 9.79 -21.92
CA ALA A 101 -1.42 10.07 -22.41
C ALA A 101 -2.45 9.67 -21.34
N LEU A 102 -3.34 10.60 -21.00
CA LEU A 102 -4.49 10.36 -20.13
C LEU A 102 -5.64 9.82 -20.99
N THR A 103 -5.80 8.50 -20.99
CA THR A 103 -6.78 7.82 -21.83
C THR A 103 -8.15 7.79 -21.17
N THR A 104 -9.19 8.05 -21.95
CA THR A 104 -10.57 7.78 -21.53
C THR A 104 -10.83 6.27 -21.67
N PRO A 105 -11.21 5.57 -20.60
CA PRO A 105 -11.52 4.16 -20.71
C PRO A 105 -12.72 3.99 -21.63
N LYS A 106 -12.64 3.04 -22.56
CA LYS A 106 -13.83 2.55 -23.23
C LYS A 106 -14.65 1.83 -22.18
N MET A 107 -15.90 2.23 -22.02
CA MET A 107 -16.81 1.55 -21.10
C MET A 107 -17.09 0.17 -21.69
N GLU A 108 -16.33 -0.83 -21.25
CA GLU A 108 -16.68 -2.21 -21.54
C GLU A 108 -17.97 -2.53 -20.77
N PRO A 109 -18.89 -3.31 -21.34
CA PRO A 109 -20.04 -3.83 -20.60
C PRO A 109 -19.53 -4.42 -19.28
N ALA A 110 -20.28 -4.19 -18.20
CA ALA A 110 -19.95 -4.74 -16.89
C ALA A 110 -19.56 -6.22 -17.05
N TYR A 111 -18.37 -6.56 -16.56
CA TYR A 111 -17.87 -7.94 -16.49
C TYR A 111 -19.01 -8.86 -16.07
N GLU A 112 -19.16 -9.97 -16.80
CA GLU A 112 -20.14 -11.02 -16.49
C GLU A 112 -20.14 -11.28 -14.99
N GLU A 113 -21.34 -11.37 -14.41
CA GLU A 113 -21.57 -11.87 -13.06
C GLU A 113 -20.58 -13.01 -12.78
N TRP A 114 -19.75 -12.88 -11.74
CA TRP A 114 -18.69 -13.83 -11.44
C TRP A 114 -19.26 -15.25 -11.37
N LYS A 115 -19.13 -16.03 -12.45
CA LYS A 115 -19.57 -17.43 -12.57
C LYS A 115 -18.62 -18.40 -11.85
N GLY A 116 -17.90 -17.91 -10.83
CA GLY A 116 -17.10 -18.75 -9.94
C GLY A 116 -17.99 -19.45 -8.92
N GLU A 117 -17.55 -20.59 -8.38
CA GLU A 117 -18.20 -21.15 -7.20
C GLU A 117 -18.21 -20.09 -6.08
N LYS A 118 -19.38 -19.86 -5.48
CA LYS A 118 -19.50 -19.00 -4.29
C LYS A 118 -18.49 -19.49 -3.26
N PRO A 119 -17.68 -18.59 -2.66
CA PRO A 119 -16.71 -19.01 -1.65
C PRO A 119 -17.48 -19.72 -0.53
N LYS A 120 -17.10 -20.97 -0.29
CA LYS A 120 -17.62 -21.77 0.83
C LYS A 120 -16.77 -21.40 2.07
N GLY A 121 -17.32 -21.51 3.27
CA GLY A 121 -16.60 -21.24 4.52
C GLY A 121 -17.00 -19.94 5.21
N ARG A 122 -16.17 -19.52 6.16
CA ARG A 122 -16.43 -18.35 7.03
C ARG A 122 -15.33 -17.31 6.87
N LEU A 123 -15.70 -16.04 7.00
CA LEU A 123 -14.77 -14.92 7.18
C LEU A 123 -14.67 -14.57 8.67
N LEU A 124 -13.50 -14.73 9.25
CA LEU A 124 -13.22 -14.38 10.64
C LEU A 124 -12.54 -13.01 10.67
N LEU A 125 -13.14 -12.08 11.40
CA LEU A 125 -12.65 -10.71 11.49
C LEU A 125 -12.05 -10.45 12.87
N TYR A 126 -10.79 -10.00 12.86
CA TYR A 126 -10.04 -9.61 14.03
C TYR A 126 -9.50 -8.18 13.89
N TRP A 127 -9.36 -7.45 14.99
CA TRP A 127 -8.84 -6.09 14.99
C TRP A 127 -8.04 -5.80 16.25
N GLY A 128 -7.11 -4.87 16.13
CA GLY A 128 -6.26 -4.38 17.20
C GLY A 128 -4.90 -5.08 17.26
N CYS A 129 -3.94 -4.34 17.79
CA CYS A 129 -2.62 -4.86 18.12
C CYS A 129 -2.60 -5.40 19.56
N GLY A 130 -2.10 -6.61 19.78
CA GLY A 130 -1.94 -7.20 21.10
C GLY A 130 -1.59 -8.68 21.05
N GLU A 131 -1.10 -9.23 22.16
CA GLU A 131 -0.78 -10.66 22.29
C GLU A 131 -2.02 -11.55 22.04
N HIS A 132 -3.18 -11.10 22.50
CA HIS A 132 -4.46 -11.80 22.37
C HIS A 132 -5.55 -10.89 21.85
N ALA A 133 -6.46 -11.45 21.06
CA ALA A 133 -7.65 -10.77 20.58
C ALA A 133 -8.57 -10.44 21.77
N PRO A 134 -9.00 -9.17 21.93
CA PRO A 134 -9.96 -8.81 22.96
C PRO A 134 -11.26 -9.61 22.89
N LYS A 135 -11.97 -9.70 24.02
CA LYS A 135 -13.29 -10.35 24.10
C LYS A 135 -14.24 -9.79 23.02
N GLY A 136 -15.00 -10.69 22.38
CA GLY A 136 -15.92 -10.34 21.28
C GLY A 136 -15.33 -10.51 19.87
N GLN A 137 -14.12 -11.07 19.78
CA GLN A 137 -13.46 -11.43 18.52
C GLN A 137 -13.20 -12.94 18.45
N PRO A 138 -13.26 -13.56 17.26
CA PRO A 138 -13.56 -12.96 15.97
C PRO A 138 -15.05 -12.63 15.80
N VAL A 139 -15.34 -11.67 14.94
CA VAL A 139 -16.67 -11.60 14.31
C VAL A 139 -16.67 -12.55 13.11
N VAL A 140 -17.57 -13.52 13.12
CA VAL A 140 -17.66 -14.55 12.08
C VAL A 140 -18.76 -14.17 11.09
N LEU A 141 -18.40 -14.01 9.82
CA LEU A 141 -19.34 -13.89 8.71
C LEU A 141 -19.41 -15.21 7.96
N ASP A 142 -20.62 -15.61 7.61
CA ASP A 142 -20.85 -16.79 6.80
C ASP A 142 -21.01 -16.34 5.34
N PHE A 143 -20.16 -16.86 4.43
CA PHE A 143 -20.22 -16.49 3.01
C PHE A 143 -21.58 -16.84 2.37
N ALA A 144 -22.25 -17.91 2.81
CA ALA A 144 -23.57 -18.27 2.30
C ALA A 144 -24.64 -17.25 2.73
N LYS A 145 -24.55 -16.74 3.97
CA LYS A 145 -25.45 -15.67 4.45
C LYS A 145 -25.18 -14.34 3.75
N MET A 146 -23.92 -14.00 3.50
CA MET A 146 -23.57 -12.79 2.74
C MET A 146 -24.05 -12.90 1.28
N ALA A 147 -23.94 -14.07 0.66
CA ALA A 147 -24.48 -14.32 -0.68
C ALA A 147 -26.01 -14.23 -0.74
N ALA A 148 -26.69 -14.32 0.41
CA ALA A 148 -28.13 -14.07 0.57
C ALA A 148 -28.45 -12.60 0.94
N GLY A 149 -27.48 -11.69 0.85
CA GLY A 149 -27.65 -10.25 1.12
C GLY A 149 -27.60 -9.86 2.60
N GLN A 150 -27.22 -10.77 3.50
CA GLN A 150 -27.20 -10.52 4.94
C GLN A 150 -25.81 -10.06 5.39
N PHE A 151 -25.68 -8.77 5.69
CA PHE A 151 -24.46 -8.19 6.27
C PHE A 151 -24.73 -7.69 7.69
N PRO A 152 -23.87 -8.01 8.68
CA PRO A 152 -23.98 -7.42 10.00
C PRO A 152 -23.85 -5.88 9.94
N PRO A 153 -24.67 -5.14 10.70
CA PRO A 153 -24.60 -3.69 10.73
C PRO A 153 -23.27 -3.20 11.34
N GLY A 154 -22.70 -2.13 10.77
CA GLY A 154 -21.50 -1.48 11.28
C GLY A 154 -20.23 -2.35 11.22
N LEU A 155 -20.14 -3.21 10.19
CA LEU A 155 -18.98 -4.07 9.95
C LEU A 155 -17.95 -3.41 9.04
N TRP A 156 -18.42 -2.88 7.91
CA TRP A 156 -17.61 -2.16 6.96
C TRP A 156 -17.61 -0.68 7.33
N THR A 157 -16.48 0.00 7.15
CA THR A 157 -16.41 1.44 7.40
C THR A 157 -17.32 2.15 6.42
N THR A 158 -18.43 2.72 6.88
CA THR A 158 -19.30 3.59 6.07
C THR A 158 -19.00 5.07 6.32
N SER A 159 -18.25 5.38 7.38
CA SER A 159 -17.86 6.73 7.79
C SER A 159 -16.62 7.25 7.05
N ILE A 160 -15.85 6.38 6.40
CA ILE A 160 -14.61 6.73 5.71
C ILE A 160 -14.88 6.67 4.21
N PRO A 161 -15.23 7.80 3.55
CA PRO A 161 -15.53 7.81 2.13
C PRO A 161 -14.27 7.46 1.34
N VAL A 162 -14.43 6.60 0.34
CA VAL A 162 -13.35 6.32 -0.61
C VAL A 162 -13.22 7.52 -1.54
N ASP A 163 -12.11 8.25 -1.44
CA ASP A 163 -11.83 9.38 -2.30
C ASP A 163 -11.10 8.91 -3.57
N PHE A 164 -11.89 8.42 -4.52
CA PHE A 164 -11.45 8.03 -5.86
C PHE A 164 -11.04 9.23 -6.76
N GLY A 165 -11.25 10.46 -6.32
CA GLY A 165 -11.04 11.65 -7.14
C GLY A 165 -11.95 11.68 -8.38
N PRO A 166 -11.50 12.29 -9.49
CA PRO A 166 -12.25 12.31 -10.73
C PRO A 166 -12.48 10.91 -11.31
N SER A 167 -13.66 10.69 -11.88
CA SER A 167 -14.07 9.43 -12.53
C SER A 167 -14.98 9.72 -13.73
N SER A 168 -15.25 8.70 -14.54
CA SER A 168 -16.26 8.76 -15.62
C SER A 168 -17.68 9.01 -15.09
N THR A 169 -17.98 8.64 -13.85
CA THR A 169 -19.30 8.82 -13.23
C THR A 169 -19.52 10.23 -12.66
N ASN A 170 -18.45 10.99 -12.40
CA ASN A 170 -18.53 12.31 -11.80
C ASN A 170 -17.90 13.43 -12.66
N SER A 171 -17.60 13.14 -13.93
CA SER A 171 -16.99 14.06 -14.88
C SER A 171 -17.64 13.92 -16.25
N LYS A 172 -17.84 15.03 -16.96
CA LYS A 172 -18.38 15.04 -18.32
C LYS A 172 -17.37 14.48 -19.32
N THR A 173 -16.08 14.69 -19.09
CA THR A 173 -14.98 14.01 -19.78
C THR A 173 -13.93 13.61 -18.76
N PHE A 174 -13.39 12.41 -18.92
CA PHE A 174 -12.49 11.78 -17.97
C PHE A 174 -11.32 11.13 -18.70
N GLY A 175 -10.12 11.24 -18.14
CA GLY A 175 -8.94 10.51 -18.57
C GLY A 175 -8.13 10.01 -17.38
N HIS A 176 -7.45 8.88 -17.54
CA HIS A 176 -6.56 8.33 -16.53
C HIS A 176 -5.26 7.80 -17.12
N TRP A 177 -4.30 7.59 -16.24
CA TRP A 177 -3.09 6.81 -16.48
C TRP A 177 -2.76 6.01 -15.20
N PRO A 178 -2.22 4.78 -15.25
CA PRO A 178 -1.66 4.06 -16.40
C PRO A 178 -2.64 3.77 -17.54
N SER A 179 -2.09 3.66 -18.76
CA SER A 179 -2.76 3.25 -19.99
C SER A 179 -1.96 2.12 -20.66
N ASP A 180 -2.43 1.61 -21.81
CA ASP A 180 -1.76 0.52 -22.55
C ASP A 180 -0.49 0.98 -23.30
N ASP A 181 0.24 1.97 -22.76
CA ASP A 181 1.48 2.52 -23.32
C ASP A 181 2.74 1.78 -22.86
N GLY A 182 2.59 0.82 -21.94
CA GLY A 182 3.69 0.02 -21.38
C GLY A 182 4.63 0.81 -20.47
N LYS A 183 4.29 2.05 -20.10
CA LYS A 183 5.09 2.87 -19.20
C LYS A 183 4.70 2.63 -17.75
N SER A 184 5.66 2.79 -16.87
CA SER A 184 5.45 2.77 -15.42
C SER A 184 6.47 3.69 -14.76
N ALA A 185 6.11 4.22 -13.58
CA ALA A 185 7.12 4.84 -12.72
C ALA A 185 8.12 3.76 -12.29
N LYS A 186 9.39 4.14 -12.21
CA LYS A 186 10.50 3.25 -11.84
C LYS A 186 11.08 3.66 -10.49
N PRO A 187 11.87 2.80 -9.83
CA PRO A 187 12.47 3.13 -8.53
C PRO A 187 13.39 4.36 -8.57
N ASP A 188 13.93 4.70 -9.74
CA ASP A 188 14.77 5.87 -9.99
C ASP A 188 14.01 7.06 -10.61
N SER A 189 12.67 6.99 -10.67
CA SER A 189 11.80 8.11 -11.07
C SER A 189 11.70 9.13 -9.93
N SER A 190 11.71 10.41 -10.30
CA SER A 190 11.47 11.54 -9.40
C SER A 190 10.34 12.43 -9.92
N LEU A 191 9.47 12.89 -9.01
CA LEU A 191 8.35 13.78 -9.32
C LEU A 191 8.67 15.26 -9.09
N VAL A 192 9.82 15.59 -8.51
CA VAL A 192 10.12 16.98 -8.16
C VAL A 192 10.31 17.85 -9.42
N GLY A 193 9.62 18.98 -9.46
CA GLY A 193 9.74 19.96 -10.54
C GLY A 193 8.40 20.34 -11.19
N ALA A 194 8.49 20.91 -12.38
CA ALA A 194 7.34 21.46 -13.10
C ALA A 194 6.50 20.37 -13.80
N HIS A 195 5.19 20.44 -13.62
CA HIS A 195 4.19 19.61 -14.27
C HIS A 195 3.23 20.46 -15.10
N ARG A 196 2.87 19.94 -16.28
CA ARG A 196 1.84 20.54 -17.14
C ARG A 196 0.88 19.47 -17.64
N ILE A 197 -0.41 19.74 -17.57
CA ILE A 197 -1.46 18.90 -18.15
C ILE A 197 -2.20 19.73 -19.18
N ALA A 198 -2.30 19.21 -20.40
CA ALA A 198 -2.96 19.87 -21.51
C ALA A 198 -3.83 18.89 -22.27
N GLY A 199 -4.99 19.36 -22.74
CA GLY A 199 -5.95 18.52 -23.47
C GLY A 199 -7.07 19.34 -24.11
N ASN A 200 -7.94 18.67 -24.86
CA ASN A 200 -9.05 19.30 -25.59
C ASN A 200 -10.38 19.36 -24.80
N TYR A 201 -10.33 19.11 -23.49
CA TYR A 201 -11.50 19.11 -22.62
C TYR A 201 -11.27 19.76 -21.26
N SER A 202 -10.10 20.36 -21.02
CA SER A 202 -9.78 21.08 -19.79
C SER A 202 -8.99 22.35 -20.09
N PRO A 203 -9.06 23.39 -19.24
CA PRO A 203 -8.02 24.41 -19.22
C PRO A 203 -6.65 23.75 -18.98
N GLU A 204 -5.57 24.42 -19.39
CA GLU A 204 -4.23 23.96 -19.09
C GLU A 204 -3.97 24.06 -17.58
N ILE A 205 -3.44 22.98 -17.01
CA ILE A 205 -3.09 22.87 -15.59
C ILE A 205 -1.58 22.90 -15.48
N ASN A 206 -1.05 23.78 -14.63
CA ASN A 206 0.39 23.92 -14.40
C ASN A 206 0.66 24.03 -12.89
N PHE A 207 1.58 23.21 -12.37
CA PHE A 207 2.02 23.29 -10.98
C PHE A 207 3.46 22.80 -10.85
N THR A 208 4.10 23.10 -9.73
CA THR A 208 5.45 22.61 -9.41
C THR A 208 5.38 21.79 -8.14
N LEU A 209 5.80 20.53 -8.22
CA LEU A 209 5.88 19.65 -7.05
C LEU A 209 7.20 19.84 -6.32
N THR A 210 7.09 19.86 -4.99
CA THR A 210 8.24 19.95 -4.09
C THR A 210 8.54 18.63 -3.41
N ARG A 211 7.58 17.70 -3.36
CA ARG A 211 7.75 16.39 -2.75
C ARG A 211 7.87 15.29 -3.79
N ASP A 212 8.70 14.31 -3.46
CA ASP A 212 8.89 13.11 -4.27
C ASP A 212 8.08 11.93 -3.72
N PHE A 213 8.26 10.75 -4.31
CA PHE A 213 7.81 9.49 -3.73
C PHE A 213 8.30 9.32 -2.29
N MET A 214 7.47 8.72 -1.43
CA MET A 214 7.85 8.44 -0.05
C MET A 214 8.97 7.40 0.00
N HIS A 215 9.77 7.40 1.06
CA HIS A 215 10.73 6.33 1.29
C HIS A 215 10.03 4.96 1.40
N PRO A 216 10.67 3.87 0.92
CA PRO A 216 10.09 2.55 1.01
C PRO A 216 10.00 2.08 2.46
N LEU A 217 8.87 1.48 2.82
CA LEU A 217 8.74 0.75 4.07
C LEU A 217 9.52 -0.57 4.03
N SER A 218 9.93 -1.03 5.21
CA SER A 218 10.46 -2.38 5.40
C SER A 218 9.93 -2.90 6.72
N ILE A 219 9.33 -4.09 6.66
CA ILE A 219 8.68 -4.74 7.80
C ILE A 219 9.37 -6.07 8.08
N SER A 220 9.54 -6.39 9.36
CA SER A 220 9.98 -7.68 9.85
C SER A 220 8.93 -8.29 10.77
N THR A 221 8.86 -9.62 10.77
CA THR A 221 7.97 -10.38 11.65
C THR A 221 8.79 -11.26 12.60
N ALA A 222 8.28 -11.48 13.81
CA ALA A 222 8.90 -12.35 14.80
C ALA A 222 7.84 -13.09 15.62
N ALA A 223 7.88 -14.42 15.63
CA ALA A 223 7.00 -15.24 16.43
C ALA A 223 7.21 -14.98 17.94
N GLN A 224 6.13 -14.92 18.70
CA GLN A 224 6.12 -14.77 20.15
C GLN A 224 5.77 -16.09 20.85
N GLN A 225 6.13 -16.21 22.14
CA GLN A 225 5.86 -17.42 22.93
C GLN A 225 4.36 -17.71 23.09
N SER A 226 3.51 -16.68 23.05
CA SER A 226 2.05 -16.77 23.06
C SER A 226 1.45 -17.38 21.79
N GLY A 227 2.24 -17.51 20.71
CA GLY A 227 1.74 -17.80 19.36
C GLY A 227 1.37 -16.55 18.56
N ALA A 228 1.51 -15.35 19.12
CA ALA A 228 1.35 -14.08 18.40
C ALA A 228 2.52 -13.82 17.43
N SER A 229 2.35 -12.85 16.53
CA SER A 229 3.41 -12.39 15.62
C SER A 229 3.69 -10.90 15.81
N LEU A 230 4.90 -10.55 16.22
CA LEU A 230 5.34 -9.17 16.36
C LEU A 230 5.76 -8.62 14.99
N LEU A 231 5.09 -7.57 14.54
CA LEU A 231 5.46 -6.76 13.40
C LEU A 231 6.33 -5.59 13.87
N THR A 232 7.45 -5.33 13.19
CA THR A 232 8.31 -4.16 13.43
C THR A 232 8.71 -3.51 12.11
N TRP A 233 8.77 -2.19 12.10
CA TRP A 233 9.22 -1.39 10.96
C TRP A 233 9.96 -0.13 11.44
N ARG A 234 10.57 0.61 10.51
CA ARG A 234 11.16 1.93 10.81
C ARG A 234 10.19 3.04 10.41
N THR A 235 10.22 4.16 11.14
CA THR A 235 9.54 5.36 10.68
C THR A 235 10.23 5.90 9.42
N ILE A 236 9.46 6.56 8.56
CA ILE A 236 9.96 7.25 7.37
C ILE A 236 9.53 8.73 7.44
N PRO A 237 10.26 9.66 6.77
CA PRO A 237 9.89 11.08 6.77
C PRO A 237 8.46 11.35 6.31
N ASP A 238 7.87 12.43 6.85
CA ASP A 238 6.55 12.97 6.47
C ASP A 238 5.34 12.02 6.64
N VAL A 239 5.47 10.91 7.38
CA VAL A 239 4.34 10.04 7.69
C VAL A 239 3.33 10.74 8.56
N THR A 240 2.06 10.59 8.21
CA THR A 240 0.91 11.11 8.97
C THR A 240 0.21 10.02 9.79
N GLY A 241 0.31 8.75 9.39
CA GLY A 241 -0.20 7.60 10.14
C GLY A 241 0.05 6.27 9.43
N PHE A 242 -0.19 5.16 10.13
CA PHE A 242 -0.02 3.80 9.62
C PHE A 242 -1.27 2.95 9.79
N ILE A 243 -1.40 1.94 8.93
CA ILE A 243 -2.31 0.82 9.13
C ILE A 243 -1.64 -0.47 8.66
N ALA A 244 -1.76 -1.53 9.46
CA ALA A 244 -1.38 -2.87 9.05
C ALA A 244 -2.65 -3.71 8.87
N THR A 245 -2.73 -4.44 7.77
CA THR A 245 -3.79 -5.40 7.51
C THR A 245 -3.19 -6.76 7.19
N LEU A 246 -3.95 -7.81 7.44
CA LEU A 246 -3.56 -9.19 7.13
C LEU A 246 -4.76 -9.95 6.61
N ILE A 247 -4.52 -10.74 5.57
CA ILE A 247 -5.44 -11.75 5.07
C ILE A 247 -4.73 -13.09 5.11
N GLY A 248 -5.39 -14.12 5.59
CA GLY A 248 -4.85 -15.47 5.59
C GLY A 248 -5.95 -16.50 5.72
N GLY A 249 -5.57 -17.77 5.79
CA GLY A 249 -6.53 -18.81 6.06
C GLY A 249 -5.97 -20.20 5.88
N LYS A 250 -6.89 -21.15 5.82
CA LYS A 250 -6.60 -22.55 5.55
C LYS A 250 -6.89 -22.86 4.08
N GLN A 251 -5.94 -23.50 3.41
CA GLN A 251 -6.14 -24.06 2.08
C GLN A 251 -6.94 -25.35 2.24
N ALA A 252 -8.22 -25.34 1.86
CA ALA A 252 -9.01 -26.56 1.80
C ALA A 252 -8.71 -27.24 0.44
N GLY A 253 -8.41 -28.54 0.45
CA GLY A 253 -8.04 -29.31 -0.74
C GLY A 253 -9.17 -29.40 -1.78
N GLY A 254 -9.36 -28.32 -2.55
CA GLY A 254 -10.39 -28.16 -3.57
C GLY A 254 -11.24 -26.87 -3.48
N GLY A 255 -11.04 -25.99 -2.50
CA GLY A 255 -11.77 -24.72 -2.37
C GLY A 255 -11.16 -23.73 -1.37
N MET A 256 -11.70 -22.50 -1.29
CA MET A 256 -11.32 -21.59 -0.20
C MET A 256 -11.95 -22.09 1.11
N GLY A 257 -11.14 -22.34 2.14
CA GLY A 257 -11.60 -22.66 3.48
C GLY A 257 -12.01 -21.40 4.26
N ASP A 258 -11.98 -21.49 5.59
CA ASP A 258 -12.13 -20.30 6.43
C ASP A 258 -11.02 -19.28 6.10
N MET A 259 -11.44 -18.03 5.91
CA MET A 259 -10.56 -16.89 5.68
C MET A 259 -10.54 -16.01 6.91
N VAL A 260 -9.41 -15.38 7.17
CA VAL A 260 -9.21 -14.43 8.25
C VAL A 260 -8.86 -13.08 7.64
N MET A 261 -9.49 -12.02 8.15
CA MET A 261 -9.03 -10.65 7.96
C MET A 261 -8.70 -10.03 9.30
N TRP A 262 -7.53 -9.39 9.37
CA TRP A 262 -7.10 -8.63 10.53
C TRP A 262 -6.70 -7.20 10.15
N THR A 263 -6.93 -6.26 11.06
CA THR A 263 -6.49 -4.85 10.98
C THR A 263 -5.84 -4.41 12.29
N SER A 264 -4.83 -3.54 12.23
CA SER A 264 -4.21 -2.93 13.41
C SER A 264 -5.12 -1.93 14.14
N SER A 265 -6.26 -1.55 13.56
CA SER A 265 -7.21 -0.58 14.13
C SER A 265 -7.70 -1.01 15.52
N ALA A 266 -7.75 -0.08 16.47
CA ALA A 266 -8.26 -0.36 17.82
C ALA A 266 -9.78 -0.64 17.84
N ASN A 267 -10.48 -0.20 16.79
CA ASN A 267 -11.91 -0.36 16.59
C ASN A 267 -12.21 -1.33 15.43
N ARG A 268 -13.45 -1.81 15.37
CA ARG A 268 -13.93 -2.75 14.36
C ARG A 268 -14.17 -2.03 13.03
N GLN A 269 -13.10 -1.67 12.34
CA GLN A 269 -13.13 -0.95 11.07
C GLN A 269 -12.44 -1.77 9.98
N PHE A 270 -13.21 -2.27 9.02
CA PHE A 270 -12.71 -3.03 7.88
C PHE A 270 -13.15 -2.39 6.56
N GLY A 271 -12.30 -2.53 5.53
CA GLY A 271 -12.61 -2.08 4.17
C GLY A 271 -12.76 -0.56 4.04
N GLY A 272 -13.56 -0.14 3.06
CA GLY A 272 -13.76 1.27 2.72
C GLY A 272 -12.48 1.95 2.23
N GLY A 273 -12.28 3.22 2.61
CA GLY A 273 -11.11 4.01 2.21
C GLY A 273 -9.83 3.73 3.02
N LEU A 274 -9.88 2.85 4.01
CA LEU A 274 -8.78 2.67 4.98
C LEU A 274 -7.46 2.19 4.40
N THR A 275 -7.49 1.50 3.27
CA THR A 275 -6.29 1.05 2.55
C THR A 275 -6.08 1.82 1.25
N ASP A 276 -6.87 2.87 1.01
CA ASP A 276 -6.81 3.70 -0.18
C ASP A 276 -5.79 4.85 0.00
N TRP A 277 -6.08 6.02 -0.55
CA TRP A 277 -5.21 7.20 -0.53
C TRP A 277 -5.80 8.26 0.38
N LEU A 278 -5.63 8.11 1.69
CA LEU A 278 -6.17 9.06 2.66
C LEU A 278 -5.39 10.38 2.65
N SER A 279 -6.11 11.51 2.63
CA SER A 279 -5.49 12.83 2.80
C SER A 279 -5.07 13.05 4.25
N PRO A 280 -4.10 13.95 4.53
CA PRO A 280 -3.71 14.29 5.91
C PRO A 280 -4.90 14.74 6.77
N GLY A 281 -5.87 15.45 6.18
CA GLY A 281 -7.10 15.88 6.85
C GLY A 281 -8.01 14.72 7.26
N GLN A 282 -7.99 13.61 6.52
CA GLN A 282 -8.70 12.36 6.86
C GLN A 282 -7.90 11.52 7.87
N VAL A 283 -6.57 11.48 7.76
CA VAL A 283 -5.70 10.70 8.65
C VAL A 283 -5.73 11.22 10.08
N ALA A 284 -5.68 12.54 10.28
CA ALA A 284 -5.61 13.15 11.60
C ALA A 284 -6.77 12.75 12.57
N PRO A 285 -8.05 12.77 12.19
CA PRO A 285 -9.12 12.26 13.05
C PRO A 285 -9.04 10.74 13.27
N LEU A 286 -8.66 9.97 12.24
CA LEU A 286 -8.54 8.51 12.35
C LEU A 286 -7.37 8.05 13.25
N VAL A 287 -6.31 8.84 13.34
CA VAL A 287 -5.25 8.62 14.34
C VAL A 287 -5.76 8.94 15.75
N ARG A 288 -6.54 10.02 15.89
CA ARG A 288 -7.09 10.45 17.19
C ARG A 288 -8.08 9.44 17.77
N ASP A 289 -8.87 8.78 16.93
CA ASP A 289 -9.86 7.78 17.37
C ASP A 289 -9.31 6.34 17.41
N GLY A 290 -8.03 6.14 17.06
CA GLY A 290 -7.35 4.84 17.11
C GLY A 290 -7.66 3.91 15.95
N THR A 291 -8.37 4.38 14.91
CA THR A 291 -8.55 3.61 13.67
C THR A 291 -7.22 3.43 12.93
N LEU A 292 -6.40 4.48 12.90
CA LEU A 292 -5.02 4.44 12.38
C LEU A 292 -4.01 4.51 13.52
N MET A 293 -2.88 3.86 13.34
CA MET A 293 -1.74 4.00 14.23
C MET A 293 -1.07 5.36 13.99
N GLY A 294 -0.61 6.02 15.06
CA GLY A 294 0.07 7.31 14.97
C GLY A 294 1.42 7.23 14.22
N PRO A 295 1.93 8.36 13.73
CA PRO A 295 3.12 8.41 12.86
C PRO A 295 4.44 8.01 13.56
N GLN A 296 4.43 7.87 14.89
CA GLN A 296 5.58 7.41 15.68
C GLN A 296 5.51 5.92 16.04
N VAL A 297 4.42 5.23 15.66
CA VAL A 297 4.27 3.79 15.94
C VAL A 297 5.10 2.99 14.94
N THR A 298 5.97 2.12 15.47
CA THR A 298 6.91 1.30 14.70
C THR A 298 6.79 -0.20 14.99
N ARG A 299 5.76 -0.59 15.74
CA ARG A 299 5.49 -1.98 16.09
C ARG A 299 4.00 -2.23 16.28
N CYS A 300 3.57 -3.45 15.96
CA CYS A 300 2.22 -3.95 16.24
C CYS A 300 2.29 -5.47 16.43
N ILE A 301 1.52 -6.04 17.35
CA ILE A 301 1.47 -7.49 17.56
C ILE A 301 0.18 -8.01 16.94
N VAL A 302 0.30 -8.93 15.97
CA VAL A 302 -0.81 -9.71 15.44
C VAL A 302 -1.19 -10.77 16.48
N PRO A 303 -2.44 -10.80 16.96
CA PRO A 303 -2.85 -11.72 18.03
C PRO A 303 -2.61 -13.20 17.73
N ALA A 304 -2.40 -13.98 18.78
CA ALA A 304 -2.23 -15.43 18.68
C ALA A 304 -3.41 -16.13 17.99
N GLU A 305 -4.64 -15.64 18.20
CA GLU A 305 -5.85 -16.19 17.59
C GLU A 305 -5.86 -16.01 16.06
N VAL A 306 -5.33 -14.89 15.56
CA VAL A 306 -5.17 -14.64 14.12
C VAL A 306 -4.16 -15.60 13.53
N THR A 307 -3.01 -15.79 14.19
CA THR A 307 -1.96 -16.72 13.75
C THR A 307 -2.47 -18.17 13.74
N ARG A 308 -3.20 -18.58 14.79
CA ARG A 308 -3.82 -19.91 14.89
C ARG A 308 -4.82 -20.16 13.76
N ASP A 309 -5.63 -19.16 13.42
CA ASP A 309 -6.69 -19.29 12.40
C ASP A 309 -6.17 -19.06 10.97
N THR A 310 -4.89 -18.72 10.81
CA THR A 310 -4.18 -18.59 9.52
C THR A 310 -2.99 -19.55 9.40
N PRO A 311 -3.21 -20.87 9.56
CA PRO A 311 -2.11 -21.81 9.70
C PRO A 311 -1.29 -21.97 8.43
N ASP A 312 -1.90 -21.85 7.23
CA ASP A 312 -1.25 -22.26 5.99
C ASP A 312 -0.55 -21.09 5.31
N TYR A 313 -1.25 -19.96 5.20
CA TYR A 313 -0.72 -18.74 4.62
C TYR A 313 -1.29 -17.49 5.29
N ARG A 314 -0.47 -16.45 5.34
CA ARG A 314 -0.83 -15.10 5.75
C ARG A 314 -0.08 -14.11 4.88
N VAL A 315 -0.81 -13.18 4.30
CA VAL A 315 -0.28 -12.05 3.54
C VAL A 315 -0.70 -10.79 4.26
N GLY A 316 0.28 -9.99 4.65
CA GLY A 316 0.02 -8.71 5.28
C GLY A 316 0.52 -7.55 4.46
N THR A 317 -0.12 -6.39 4.67
CA THR A 317 0.23 -5.12 4.08
C THR A 317 0.34 -4.08 5.17
N LEU A 318 1.48 -3.38 5.22
CA LEU A 318 1.66 -2.18 6.05
C LEU A 318 1.62 -0.99 5.10
N ALA A 319 0.70 -0.06 5.35
CA ALA A 319 0.60 1.20 4.63
C ALA A 319 0.96 2.37 5.55
N ALA A 320 1.76 3.29 5.02
CA ALA A 320 2.06 4.59 5.59
C ALA A 320 1.41 5.68 4.73
N PHE A 321 0.59 6.52 5.36
CA PHE A 321 0.01 7.70 4.71
C PHE A 321 0.98 8.86 4.78
N GLY A 322 1.10 9.58 3.66
CA GLY A 322 2.05 10.66 3.49
C GLY A 322 1.41 12.05 3.47
N PRO A 323 2.20 13.05 3.06
CA PRO A 323 1.73 14.41 2.83
C PRO A 323 0.83 14.50 1.58
N GLU A 324 0.20 15.66 1.44
CA GLU A 324 -0.58 16.06 0.27
C GLU A 324 -0.15 17.47 -0.17
N GLU A 325 -0.02 17.68 -1.48
CA GLU A 325 0.20 19.01 -2.08
C GLU A 325 -1.04 19.39 -2.91
N ASP A 326 -1.65 20.54 -2.57
CA ASP A 326 -2.83 21.08 -3.24
C ASP A 326 -2.49 22.33 -4.05
N PHE A 327 -3.01 22.40 -5.27
CA PHE A 327 -2.86 23.51 -6.19
C PHE A 327 -4.22 23.93 -6.75
N SER A 328 -4.39 25.22 -7.02
CA SER A 328 -5.59 25.74 -7.64
C SER A 328 -5.29 26.94 -8.51
N TYR A 329 -6.08 27.13 -9.56
CA TYR A 329 -6.08 28.36 -10.34
C TYR A 329 -7.50 28.91 -10.52
N PRO A 330 -7.70 30.21 -10.27
CA PRO A 330 -6.76 31.11 -9.62
C PRO A 330 -6.45 30.66 -8.18
N ALA A 331 -5.31 31.10 -7.64
CA ALA A 331 -4.98 30.87 -6.24
C ALA A 331 -6.09 31.40 -5.33
N ARG A 332 -6.29 30.78 -4.18
CA ARG A 332 -7.31 31.22 -3.22
C ARG A 332 -7.10 32.70 -2.88
N PRO A 333 -8.11 33.57 -3.04
CA PRO A 333 -8.00 34.97 -2.68
C PRO A 333 -7.68 35.15 -1.19
N ALA A 334 -6.87 36.16 -0.86
CA ALA A 334 -6.57 36.50 0.53
C ALA A 334 -7.80 37.05 1.26
N ASP A 335 -8.69 37.77 0.55
CA ASP A 335 -9.98 38.20 1.06
C ASP A 335 -11.00 37.05 0.98
N PRO A 336 -11.51 36.54 2.12
CA PRO A 336 -12.51 35.46 2.13
C PRO A 336 -13.87 35.83 1.52
N LYS A 337 -14.12 37.13 1.28
CA LYS A 337 -15.36 37.63 0.65
C LYS A 337 -15.22 37.80 -0.87
N ALA A 338 -14.00 37.79 -1.39
CA ALA A 338 -13.77 37.92 -2.82
C ALA A 338 -14.37 36.73 -3.58
N ARG A 339 -14.86 37.00 -4.79
CA ARG A 339 -15.34 35.95 -5.69
C ARG A 339 -14.16 35.05 -6.08
N TRP A 340 -14.37 33.74 -6.01
CA TRP A 340 -13.35 32.73 -6.34
C TRP A 340 -13.90 31.75 -7.36
N ASP A 341 -13.72 32.07 -8.65
CA ASP A 341 -14.13 31.24 -9.78
C ASP A 341 -13.00 30.28 -10.16
N LEU A 342 -13.04 29.07 -9.62
CA LEU A 342 -12.02 28.05 -9.88
C LEU A 342 -12.06 27.59 -11.34
N GLN A 343 -10.92 27.66 -12.03
CA GLN A 343 -10.73 27.02 -13.32
C GLN A 343 -10.27 25.59 -13.14
N TRP A 344 -9.26 25.35 -12.30
CA TRP A 344 -8.79 24.01 -12.03
C TRP A 344 -8.25 23.83 -10.63
N THR A 345 -8.24 22.58 -10.19
CA THR A 345 -7.54 22.12 -8.98
C THR A 345 -6.67 20.92 -9.33
N ALA A 346 -5.49 20.84 -8.72
CA ALA A 346 -4.64 19.66 -8.75
C ALA A 346 -4.29 19.25 -7.33
N ARG A 347 -4.39 17.96 -7.02
CA ARG A 347 -4.04 17.40 -5.73
C ARG A 347 -3.09 16.24 -5.91
N VAL A 348 -2.03 16.21 -5.12
CA VAL A 348 -1.01 15.16 -5.16
C VAL A 348 -0.93 14.49 -3.80
N ARG A 349 -1.23 13.18 -3.75
CA ARG A 349 -1.23 12.36 -2.52
C ARG A 349 -0.08 11.38 -2.53
N HIS A 350 0.57 11.23 -1.39
CA HIS A 350 1.72 10.35 -1.22
C HIS A 350 1.42 9.17 -0.28
N ARG A 351 1.94 8.00 -0.62
CA ARG A 351 1.78 6.78 0.21
C ARG A 351 3.00 5.87 0.06
N SER A 352 3.35 5.13 1.10
CA SER A 352 4.22 3.96 0.98
C SER A 352 3.53 2.71 1.50
N THR A 353 3.74 1.58 0.85
CA THR A 353 3.19 0.28 1.24
C THR A 353 4.27 -0.79 1.16
N THR A 354 4.35 -1.67 2.15
CA THR A 354 5.16 -2.89 2.10
C THR A 354 4.30 -4.09 2.38
N ASN A 355 4.59 -5.20 1.72
CA ASN A 355 3.89 -6.46 1.93
C ASN A 355 4.82 -7.49 2.55
N TRP A 356 4.28 -8.32 3.44
CA TRP A 356 4.97 -9.50 3.96
C TRP A 356 4.10 -10.74 3.76
N MET A 357 4.75 -11.89 3.70
CA MET A 357 4.08 -13.18 3.58
C MET A 357 4.72 -14.16 4.55
N GLU A 358 3.87 -14.90 5.25
CA GLU A 358 4.26 -16.01 6.11
C GLU A 358 3.49 -17.23 5.62
N ALA A 359 4.18 -18.26 5.13
CA ALA A 359 3.59 -19.52 4.72
C ALA A 359 4.30 -20.67 5.45
N GLN A 360 3.55 -21.73 5.79
CA GLN A 360 4.17 -22.93 6.37
C GLN A 360 5.25 -23.48 5.43
N GLY A 361 6.47 -23.60 5.96
CA GLY A 361 7.63 -24.13 5.22
C GLY A 361 8.47 -23.10 4.45
N MET A 362 8.05 -21.83 4.37
CA MET A 362 8.85 -20.76 3.75
C MET A 362 8.68 -19.43 4.51
N SER A 363 9.39 -19.27 5.63
CA SER A 363 9.68 -17.92 6.13
C SER A 363 10.78 -17.31 5.25
N MET A 364 10.39 -16.59 4.20
CA MET A 364 11.31 -15.78 3.39
C MET A 364 11.42 -14.35 3.94
N GLY A 365 11.43 -14.23 5.28
CA GLY A 365 11.85 -13.03 5.99
C GLY A 365 13.09 -13.37 6.80
N THR A 366 14.24 -12.79 6.43
CA THR A 366 15.51 -12.81 7.19
C THR A 366 16.30 -14.14 7.26
N ALA A 367 16.53 -14.81 6.13
CA ALA A 367 17.58 -15.83 5.99
C ALA A 367 18.86 -15.31 5.32
N ASN A 368 19.29 -14.07 5.61
CA ASN A 368 20.57 -13.54 5.08
C ASN A 368 21.46 -12.87 6.12
N SER A 369 21.51 -13.41 7.35
CA SER A 369 22.43 -12.91 8.38
C SER A 369 22.97 -13.97 9.35
N SER A 370 22.95 -15.26 9.00
CA SER A 370 23.58 -16.29 9.85
C SER A 370 24.21 -17.47 9.12
N MET A 371 24.49 -17.34 7.81
CA MET A 371 25.32 -18.33 7.09
C MET A 371 26.59 -17.66 6.57
N GLY A 372 27.40 -17.16 7.50
CA GLY A 372 28.63 -16.43 7.19
C GLY A 372 29.50 -16.09 8.39
N GLN A 373 29.46 -16.89 9.46
CA GLN A 373 30.49 -16.84 10.51
C GLN A 373 30.35 -18.05 11.44
N GLN A 374 31.00 -19.16 11.09
CA GLN A 374 31.45 -20.14 12.08
C GLN A 374 32.67 -20.88 11.53
N GLY A 375 33.80 -20.68 12.20
CA GLY A 375 34.90 -21.64 12.26
C GLY A 375 35.96 -21.57 11.17
N GLN A 376 36.77 -20.50 11.15
CA GLN A 376 38.11 -20.58 10.57
C GLN A 376 39.10 -20.90 11.70
N SER A 377 39.41 -22.18 11.88
CA SER A 377 40.58 -22.67 12.62
C SER A 377 41.05 -23.95 11.93
N GLY A 378 42.27 -23.93 11.41
CA GLY A 378 42.71 -24.78 10.31
C GLY A 378 43.13 -26.21 10.64
N GLN A 379 43.13 -27.05 9.59
CA GLN A 379 44.25 -27.91 9.18
C GLN A 379 43.94 -28.56 7.79
N PRO A 380 44.96 -28.97 7.01
CA PRO A 380 44.85 -29.17 5.56
C PRO A 380 44.66 -30.64 5.14
N GLY A 381 43.87 -30.91 4.08
CA GLY A 381 43.73 -32.27 3.53
C GLY A 381 42.85 -32.46 2.28
N GLN A 382 43.51 -32.43 1.11
CA GLN A 382 43.28 -33.20 -0.14
C GLN A 382 42.03 -33.06 -1.07
N PRO A 383 42.23 -33.20 -2.41
CA PRO A 383 41.28 -32.79 -3.47
C PRO A 383 40.25 -33.87 -3.92
N PRO A 384 39.15 -33.48 -4.60
CA PRO A 384 38.03 -34.38 -4.91
C PRO A 384 38.28 -35.31 -6.12
N LYS A 385 37.88 -36.59 -5.97
CA LYS A 385 37.92 -37.64 -7.01
C LYS A 385 36.74 -37.52 -7.97
N LYS A 386 37.03 -37.59 -9.27
CA LYS A 386 36.08 -37.65 -10.40
C LYS A 386 35.65 -39.10 -10.66
N GLU A 387 34.35 -39.34 -10.79
CA GLU A 387 33.78 -40.62 -11.23
C GLU A 387 33.75 -40.71 -12.77
N CYS A 388 34.31 -41.79 -13.32
CA CYS A 388 34.24 -42.10 -14.75
C CYS A 388 33.23 -43.23 -15.03
N LYS A 389 32.29 -42.94 -15.94
CA LYS A 389 31.30 -43.85 -16.53
C LYS A 389 31.95 -44.99 -17.33
N LYS A 390 31.40 -46.19 -17.22
CA LYS A 390 31.66 -47.33 -18.13
C LYS A 390 30.88 -47.13 -19.44
N LYS A 391 31.56 -47.28 -20.59
CA LYS A 391 30.96 -47.46 -21.92
C LYS A 391 31.14 -48.92 -22.35
N GLY A 392 30.05 -49.56 -22.76
CA GLY A 392 30.07 -50.76 -23.60
C GLY A 392 30.54 -50.40 -25.01
N GLY A 393 31.39 -51.25 -25.58
CA GLY A 393 32.12 -50.98 -26.82
C GLY A 393 31.46 -51.51 -28.09
N MET A 394 32.09 -51.18 -29.23
CA MET A 394 32.20 -52.04 -30.40
C MET A 394 33.31 -51.48 -31.33
N PHE A 395 34.22 -52.37 -31.75
CA PHE A 395 35.19 -52.31 -32.85
C PHE A 395 36.39 -51.33 -32.84
N GLY A 396 37.60 -51.91 -32.93
CA GLY A 396 38.56 -51.48 -33.96
C GLY A 396 40.01 -51.20 -33.55
N GLY A 397 40.76 -52.24 -33.12
CA GLY A 397 42.11 -52.46 -33.66
C GLY A 397 43.35 -51.78 -33.05
N LEU A 398 44.29 -52.66 -32.66
CA LEU A 398 45.76 -52.57 -32.72
C LEU A 398 46.57 -52.05 -31.52
N ALA A 399 47.44 -52.98 -31.07
CA ALA A 399 48.71 -52.84 -30.35
C ALA A 399 48.62 -52.29 -28.91
N GLY A 400 49.12 -52.94 -27.86
CA GLY A 400 50.03 -54.08 -27.75
C GLY A 400 50.89 -53.83 -26.50
N ALA A 401 51.08 -54.87 -25.68
CA ALA A 401 52.15 -54.99 -24.66
C ALA A 401 52.08 -53.96 -23.47
N VAL A 402 52.46 -54.24 -22.23
CA VAL A 402 53.08 -55.36 -21.54
C VAL A 402 53.07 -54.98 -20.03
N LEU A 403 52.90 -55.98 -19.15
CA LEU A 403 53.37 -56.12 -17.75
C LEU A 403 53.23 -54.93 -16.77
N GLY A 404 52.49 -55.12 -15.67
CA GLY A 404 53.09 -55.58 -14.41
C GLY A 404 53.18 -54.36 -13.46
N GLY A 405 52.50 -54.30 -12.33
CA GLY A 405 52.75 -55.16 -11.17
C GLY A 405 53.32 -54.26 -10.07
N GLY A 406 52.65 -54.23 -8.92
CA GLY A 406 53.30 -53.91 -7.64
C GLY A 406 53.22 -52.48 -7.12
N SER A 407 52.63 -52.37 -5.93
CA SER A 407 53.19 -51.67 -4.77
C SER A 407 53.25 -50.12 -4.80
N GLY A 408 52.49 -49.55 -3.87
CA GLY A 408 53.02 -48.48 -3.01
C GLY A 408 52.48 -47.09 -3.27
N GLY A 409 51.61 -46.63 -2.37
CA GLY A 409 51.50 -45.22 -2.00
C GLY A 409 50.72 -44.31 -2.95
N CYS A 410 49.40 -44.26 -2.77
CA CYS A 410 48.62 -43.07 -2.34
C CYS A 410 47.12 -43.37 -2.39
#